data_AF-A0A495UBD2-F1
#
_entry.id   AF-A0A495UBD2-F1
#
_cell.length_a   1.000
_cell.length_b   1.000
_cell.length_c   1.000
_cell.angle_alpha   90.00
_cell.angle_beta   90.00
_cell.angle_gamma   90.00
#
_symmetry.space_group_name_H-M   'P 1'
#
loop_
_entity.id
_entity.type
_entity.pdbx_description
1 polymer ?
#
loop_
_entity_poly.entity_id
_entity_poly.type
_entity_poly.pdbx_seq_one_letter_code
_entity_poly.pdbx_strand_id
1 'polypeptide(L)'
;MVSSGGATQADELRMLRARAYGPQADIHDDAAALERLRELEERAFPAAEPDAEEAETPEPETPEPGAPESDGAELASVERASGWHRFVPTTRRGWVAVAAVCAAVAVVVTAAVTTAVVRTVQADPRTIATLPVDPTNDLADAFGGFSTSTQPSVAHTDFYGLTPIVIPGWGETPGRCLVLTPTAGLDAAANGWSSVGGMNCEAGSFSSSVQFIVSADYGIPAEFRDRFPDRTALRFVLEGSSVVVMDGTPE
;
A
#
# COMPACT_ATOMS: atom_id res chain seq x y z
N MET A 1 11.90 14.14 42.55
CA MET A 1 10.90 15.18 42.31
C MET A 1 10.43 15.01 40.88
N VAL A 2 9.32 14.28 40.68
CA VAL A 2 8.84 13.85 39.35
C VAL A 2 7.88 14.91 38.80
N SER A 3 8.07 15.25 37.53
CA SER A 3 7.48 16.35 36.76
C SER A 3 5.95 16.51 36.90
N SER A 4 5.50 17.44 37.75
CA SER A 4 4.12 17.95 37.74
C SER A 4 3.74 18.68 36.43
N GLY A 5 4.72 19.13 35.65
CA GLY A 5 4.49 19.83 34.38
C GLY A 5 4.16 18.94 33.17
N GLY A 6 4.36 17.62 33.26
CA GLY A 6 4.05 16.68 32.17
C GLY A 6 2.56 16.34 32.10
N ALA A 7 1.90 16.23 33.27
CA ALA A 7 0.47 15.94 33.36
C ALA A 7 -0.38 17.08 32.77
N THR A 8 -0.02 18.33 33.08
CA THR A 8 -0.73 19.51 32.57
C THR A 8 -0.56 19.68 31.05
N GLN A 9 0.62 19.34 30.50
CA GLN A 9 0.86 19.37 29.06
C GLN A 9 0.10 18.27 28.31
N ALA A 10 0.00 17.07 28.87
CA ALA A 10 -0.78 15.99 28.27
C ALA A 10 -2.28 16.30 28.26
N ASP A 11 -2.78 16.95 29.31
CA ASP A 11 -4.18 17.40 29.38
C ASP A 11 -4.45 18.58 28.42
N GLU A 12 -3.52 19.53 28.31
CA GLU A 12 -3.57 20.62 27.33
C GLU A 12 -3.60 20.07 25.89
N LEU A 13 -2.71 19.12 25.57
CA LEU A 13 -2.66 18.48 24.26
C LEU A 13 -3.98 17.74 23.93
N ARG A 14 -4.54 17.00 24.89
CA ARG A 14 -5.82 16.29 24.71
C ARG A 14 -6.96 17.26 24.41
N MET A 15 -7.00 18.40 25.10
CA MET A 15 -7.99 19.44 24.89
C MET A 15 -7.86 20.07 23.49
N LEU A 16 -6.64 20.44 23.09
CA LEU A 16 -6.41 21.04 21.78
C LEU A 16 -6.71 20.05 20.63
N ARG A 17 -6.39 18.76 20.78
CA ARG A 17 -6.78 17.71 19.82
C ARG A 17 -8.29 17.54 19.70
N ALA A 18 -9.03 17.63 20.81
CA ALA A 18 -10.50 17.57 20.76
C ALA A 18 -11.09 18.79 20.02
N ARG A 19 -10.46 19.96 20.13
CA ARG A 19 -10.85 21.17 19.38
C ARG A 19 -10.42 21.14 17.92
N ALA A 20 -9.37 20.40 17.57
CA ALA A 20 -8.90 20.27 16.19
C ALA A 20 -9.58 19.14 15.41
N TYR A 21 -9.79 17.99 16.05
CA TYR A 21 -10.20 16.74 15.42
C TYR A 21 -11.50 16.15 15.99
N GLY A 22 -12.11 16.82 16.97
CA GLY A 22 -13.34 16.36 17.61
C GLY A 22 -14.61 16.75 16.83
N PRO A 23 -15.78 16.26 17.29
CA PRO A 23 -17.07 16.48 16.62
C PRO A 23 -17.54 17.94 16.62
N GLN A 24 -16.92 18.80 17.43
CA GLN A 24 -17.17 20.23 17.53
C GLN A 24 -15.88 21.01 17.26
N ALA A 25 -15.15 20.65 16.20
CA ALA A 25 -13.87 21.27 15.90
C ALA A 25 -14.02 22.77 15.60
N ASP A 26 -13.39 23.61 16.42
CA ASP A 26 -13.45 25.07 16.40
C ASP A 26 -12.06 25.72 16.32
N ILE A 27 -10.98 24.92 16.33
CA ILE A 27 -9.61 25.44 16.48
C ILE A 27 -9.16 26.31 15.30
N HIS A 28 -9.80 26.19 14.13
CA HIS A 28 -9.42 26.92 12.93
C HIS A 28 -9.62 28.45 13.06
N ASP A 29 -10.48 28.88 13.99
CA ASP A 29 -10.71 30.30 14.30
C ASP A 29 -9.69 30.86 15.32
N ASP A 30 -8.78 30.03 15.83
CA ASP A 30 -7.79 30.37 16.86
C ASP A 30 -6.37 29.96 16.44
N ALA A 31 -5.69 30.87 15.74
CA ALA A 31 -4.33 30.66 15.25
C ALA A 31 -3.29 30.41 16.37
N ALA A 32 -3.50 30.98 17.56
CA ALA A 32 -2.61 30.76 18.70
C ALA A 32 -2.76 29.35 19.27
N ALA A 33 -3.99 28.84 19.34
CA ALA A 33 -4.26 27.46 19.74
C ALA A 33 -3.69 26.43 18.75
N LEU A 34 -3.72 26.72 17.45
CA LEU A 34 -3.11 25.87 16.42
C LEU A 34 -1.59 25.76 16.58
N GLU A 35 -0.90 26.87 16.79
CA GLU A 35 0.56 26.86 17.00
C GLU A 35 0.91 26.11 18.28
N ARG A 36 0.15 26.33 19.35
CA ARG A 36 0.35 25.63 20.62
C ARG A 36 0.13 24.12 20.51
N LEU A 37 -0.87 23.70 19.72
CA LEU A 37 -1.10 22.29 19.40
C LEU A 37 0.11 21.70 18.69
N ARG A 38 0.61 22.37 17.63
CA ARG A 38 1.77 21.91 16.85
C ARG A 38 3.00 21.69 17.73
N GLU A 39 3.34 22.65 18.59
CA GLU A 39 4.46 22.50 19.53
C GLU A 39 4.31 21.30 20.48
N LEU A 40 3.08 21.05 20.96
CA LEU A 40 2.79 19.95 21.88
C LEU A 40 2.82 18.60 21.16
N GLU A 41 2.40 18.54 19.90
CA GLU A 41 2.47 17.32 19.09
C GLU A 41 3.90 16.97 18.70
N GLU A 42 4.71 17.95 18.30
CA GLU A 42 6.15 17.78 18.01
C GLU A 42 6.94 17.29 19.25
N ARG A 43 6.49 17.66 20.46
CA ARG A 43 7.08 17.18 21.71
C ARG A 43 6.55 15.82 22.17
N ALA A 44 5.30 15.49 21.86
CA ALA A 44 4.67 14.22 22.24
C ALA A 44 5.02 13.08 21.27
N PHE A 45 5.23 13.42 20.01
CA PHE A 45 5.86 12.57 19.00
C PHE A 45 7.27 13.11 18.76
N PRO A 46 8.29 12.71 19.56
CA PRO A 46 9.66 12.94 19.13
C PRO A 46 9.75 12.39 17.72
N ALA A 47 10.07 13.26 16.76
CA ALA A 47 10.43 12.83 15.42
C ALA A 47 11.36 11.65 15.61
N ALA A 48 11.01 10.49 15.02
CA ALA A 48 12.00 9.44 14.84
C ALA A 48 13.22 10.15 14.26
N GLU A 49 14.30 10.20 15.05
CA GLU A 49 15.55 10.78 14.61
C GLU A 49 15.81 10.14 13.24
N PRO A 50 15.94 10.93 12.16
CA PRO A 50 16.51 10.37 10.95
C PRO A 50 17.89 9.90 11.41
N ASP A 51 18.09 8.59 11.41
CA ASP A 51 19.36 7.98 11.72
C ASP A 51 20.40 8.72 10.87
N ALA A 52 21.20 9.53 11.55
CA ALA A 52 22.26 10.29 10.96
C ALA A 52 23.38 9.29 10.68
N GLU A 53 23.24 8.55 9.60
CA GLU A 53 24.39 8.02 8.87
C GLU A 53 24.65 8.95 7.70
N GLU A 54 25.22 10.10 8.07
CA GLU A 54 26.07 10.91 7.22
C GLU A 54 27.30 10.04 6.86
N ALA A 55 27.13 9.22 5.83
CA ALA A 55 28.22 8.55 5.13
C ALA A 55 28.43 9.30 3.80
N GLU A 56 29.39 10.20 3.86
CA GLU A 56 30.21 10.76 2.78
C GLU A 56 29.84 10.35 1.35
N THR A 57 29.51 11.36 0.56
CA THR A 57 29.63 11.34 -0.90
C THR A 57 31.12 11.25 -1.29
N PRO A 58 31.53 10.30 -2.14
CA PRO A 58 32.70 10.49 -3.00
C PRO A 58 32.22 10.69 -4.43
N GLU A 59 32.32 11.93 -4.87
CA GLU A 59 32.32 12.35 -6.25
C GLU A 59 33.56 11.75 -6.95
N PRO A 60 33.44 11.00 -8.06
CA PRO A 60 34.63 10.58 -8.80
C PRO A 60 35.09 11.71 -9.73
N GLU A 61 36.27 12.19 -9.42
CA GLU A 61 37.04 13.26 -10.04
C GLU A 61 37.25 13.09 -11.55
N THR A 62 37.16 14.22 -12.24
CA THR A 62 37.62 14.42 -13.62
C THR A 62 39.15 14.52 -13.64
N PRO A 63 39.89 13.73 -14.43
CA PRO A 63 41.32 13.95 -14.60
C PRO A 63 41.58 14.96 -15.73
N GLU A 64 42.12 16.13 -15.37
CA GLU A 64 42.83 17.01 -16.31
C GLU A 64 44.18 16.37 -16.70
N PRO A 65 44.56 16.34 -18.00
CA PRO A 65 45.88 15.87 -18.42
C PRO A 65 46.93 16.99 -18.30
N GLY A 66 47.94 16.76 -17.47
CA GLY A 66 49.21 17.47 -17.49
C GLY A 66 50.08 17.08 -18.70
N ALA A 67 50.68 18.08 -19.32
CA ALA A 67 51.61 17.96 -20.44
C ALA A 67 52.95 17.29 -20.06
N PRO A 68 53.69 16.79 -21.06
CA PRO A 68 55.12 17.05 -21.09
C PRO A 68 55.57 17.74 -22.38
N GLU A 69 56.70 18.42 -22.21
CA GLU A 69 57.39 19.33 -23.13
C GLU A 69 57.85 18.73 -24.47
N SER A 70 58.01 19.68 -25.39
CA SER A 70 58.66 19.65 -26.71
C SER A 70 60.08 19.07 -26.68
N ASP A 71 60.43 18.23 -27.66
CA ASP A 71 61.41 18.61 -28.70
C ASP A 71 61.58 17.56 -29.79
N GLY A 72 61.50 18.02 -31.05
CA GLY A 72 61.78 17.21 -32.24
C GLY A 72 61.02 17.69 -33.47
N ALA A 73 61.57 18.71 -34.13
CA ALA A 73 61.11 19.20 -35.44
C ALA A 73 61.13 18.09 -36.51
N GLU A 74 60.11 18.05 -37.38
CA GLU A 74 60.26 18.25 -38.84
C GLU A 74 58.89 18.12 -39.54
N LEU A 75 58.65 19.02 -40.50
CA LEU A 75 57.39 19.26 -41.18
C LEU A 75 56.98 18.09 -42.09
N ALA A 76 55.82 17.47 -41.82
CA ALA A 76 55.09 16.72 -42.84
C ALA A 76 53.59 17.00 -42.72
N SER A 77 53.11 17.83 -43.63
CA SER A 77 51.69 18.06 -43.89
C SER A 77 50.99 16.74 -44.19
N VAL A 78 50.21 16.23 -43.22
CA VAL A 78 49.19 15.22 -43.48
C VAL A 78 47.85 15.75 -42.96
N GLU A 79 47.01 16.00 -43.94
CA GLU A 79 45.61 16.37 -43.86
C GLU A 79 44.87 15.61 -42.74
N ARG A 80 44.34 16.36 -41.75
CA ARG A 80 43.45 15.79 -40.74
C ARG A 80 42.15 15.36 -41.41
N ALA A 81 41.97 14.06 -41.62
CA ALA A 81 40.67 13.48 -41.87
C ALA A 81 39.85 13.49 -40.57
N SER A 82 39.32 14.65 -40.17
CA SER A 82 38.31 14.77 -39.12
C SER A 82 36.94 14.43 -39.71
N GLY A 83 36.67 13.13 -39.86
CA GLY A 83 35.42 12.58 -40.37
C GLY A 83 34.32 12.49 -39.32
N TRP A 84 34.03 13.57 -38.59
CA TRP A 84 32.71 13.71 -37.98
C TRP A 84 31.82 14.47 -38.96
N HIS A 85 31.19 13.71 -39.85
CA HIS A 85 30.10 14.21 -40.67
C HIS A 85 28.95 14.58 -39.74
N ARG A 86 28.90 15.86 -39.34
CA ARG A 86 27.67 16.47 -38.86
C ARG A 86 26.71 16.45 -40.05
N PHE A 87 25.85 15.43 -40.09
CA PHE A 87 24.67 15.42 -40.94
C PHE A 87 23.74 16.51 -40.42
N VAL A 88 23.99 17.75 -40.84
CA VAL A 88 23.02 18.83 -40.71
C VAL A 88 22.18 18.77 -41.98
N PRO A 89 20.94 18.25 -41.93
CA PRO A 89 20.11 18.19 -43.12
C PRO A 89 19.81 19.61 -43.59
N THR A 90 20.34 19.98 -44.75
CA THR A 90 20.27 21.31 -45.36
C THR A 90 18.92 21.64 -45.98
N THR A 91 17.88 20.81 -45.76
CA THR A 91 16.56 20.98 -46.35
C THR A 91 15.45 20.90 -45.31
N ARG A 92 14.40 21.71 -45.49
CA ARG A 92 13.20 21.77 -44.63
C ARG A 92 12.58 20.38 -44.38
N ARG A 93 12.77 19.44 -45.31
CA ARG A 93 12.30 18.04 -45.22
C ARG A 93 13.08 17.20 -44.20
N GLY A 94 14.38 17.42 -44.04
CA GLY A 94 15.17 16.66 -43.06
C GLY A 94 14.86 17.06 -41.61
N TRP A 95 14.54 18.33 -41.37
CA TRP A 95 14.03 18.77 -40.07
C TRP A 95 12.66 18.15 -39.72
N VAL A 96 11.78 17.98 -40.71
CA VAL A 96 10.50 17.28 -40.51
C VAL A 96 10.72 15.81 -40.18
N ALA A 97 11.68 15.14 -40.83
CA ALA A 97 12.01 13.75 -40.52
C ALA A 97 12.56 13.59 -39.09
N VAL A 98 13.46 14.47 -38.65
CA VAL A 98 13.98 14.46 -37.27
C VAL A 98 12.86 14.72 -36.26
N ALA A 99 12.01 15.72 -36.49
CA ALA A 99 10.87 16.01 -35.62
C ALA A 99 9.89 14.83 -35.52
N ALA A 100 9.62 14.14 -36.64
CA ALA A 100 8.78 12.95 -36.66
C ALA A 100 9.39 11.79 -35.86
N VAL A 101 10.70 11.57 -35.97
CA VAL A 101 11.41 10.56 -35.18
C VAL A 101 11.38 10.90 -33.69
N CYS A 102 11.66 12.15 -33.31
CA CYS A 102 11.57 12.58 -31.92
C CYS A 102 10.16 12.42 -31.35
N ALA A 103 9.12 12.76 -32.12
CA ALA A 103 7.74 12.55 -31.73
C ALA A 103 7.41 11.06 -31.55
N ALA A 104 7.86 10.19 -32.47
CA ALA A 104 7.67 8.75 -32.35
C ALA A 104 8.37 8.18 -31.11
N VAL A 105 9.61 8.59 -30.84
CA VAL A 105 10.35 8.19 -29.64
C VAL A 105 9.65 8.68 -28.38
N ALA A 106 9.19 9.93 -28.34
CA ALA A 106 8.46 10.47 -27.19
C ALA A 106 7.17 9.68 -26.91
N VAL A 107 6.42 9.30 -27.96
CA VAL A 107 5.22 8.46 -27.83
C VAL A 107 5.57 7.08 -27.26
N VAL A 108 6.62 6.42 -27.78
CA VAL A 108 7.05 5.10 -27.29
C VAL A 108 7.52 5.16 -25.85
N VAL A 109 8.33 6.15 -25.49
CA VAL A 109 8.82 6.35 -24.11
C VAL A 109 7.65 6.64 -23.17
N THR A 110 6.73 7.53 -23.55
CA THR A 110 5.55 7.84 -22.73
C THR A 110 4.65 6.62 -22.55
N ALA A 111 4.44 5.84 -23.60
CA ALA A 111 3.66 4.60 -23.53
C ALA A 111 4.35 3.57 -22.63
N ALA A 112 5.67 3.40 -22.74
CA ALA A 112 6.44 2.48 -21.90
C ALA A 112 6.41 2.89 -20.42
N VAL A 113 6.64 4.17 -20.12
CA VAL A 113 6.59 4.70 -18.75
C VAL A 113 5.19 4.60 -18.17
N THR A 114 4.16 5.02 -18.92
CA THR A 114 2.76 4.88 -18.47
C THR A 114 2.42 3.43 -18.19
N THR A 115 2.81 2.49 -19.06
CA THR A 115 2.55 1.06 -18.88
C THR A 115 3.28 0.51 -17.66
N ALA A 116 4.54 0.88 -17.47
CA ALA A 116 5.35 0.45 -16.33
C ALA A 116 4.74 0.98 -15.02
N VAL A 117 4.45 2.28 -14.95
CA VAL A 117 3.87 2.92 -13.76
C VAL A 117 2.50 2.34 -13.43
N VAL A 118 1.63 2.16 -14.43
CA VAL A 118 0.31 1.56 -14.22
C VAL A 118 0.44 0.13 -13.70
N ARG A 119 1.35 -0.69 -14.24
CA ARG A 119 1.58 -2.06 -13.74
C ARG A 119 2.14 -2.09 -12.32
N THR A 120 3.02 -1.17 -11.97
CA THR A 120 3.57 -1.10 -10.60
C THR A 120 2.55 -0.60 -9.58
N VAL A 121 1.65 0.30 -9.99
CA VAL A 121 0.62 0.89 -9.11
C VAL A 121 -0.63 0.02 -9.05
N GLN A 122 -0.91 -0.76 -10.11
CA GLN A 122 -2.00 -1.72 -10.21
C GLN A 122 -1.44 -3.14 -10.36
N ALA A 123 -0.49 -3.53 -9.50
CA ALA A 123 -0.08 -4.94 -9.44
C ALA A 123 -1.35 -5.77 -9.16
N ASP A 124 -1.85 -6.43 -10.20
CA ASP A 124 -3.16 -7.07 -10.15
C ASP A 124 -2.99 -8.32 -9.29
N PRO A 125 -3.59 -8.36 -8.09
CA PRO A 125 -3.36 -9.45 -7.16
C PRO A 125 -3.91 -10.72 -7.80
N ARG A 126 -3.10 -11.78 -7.80
CA ARG A 126 -3.41 -13.01 -8.52
C ARG A 126 -4.52 -13.76 -7.79
N THR A 127 -5.64 -14.02 -8.48
CA THR A 127 -6.67 -14.93 -7.94
C THR A 127 -6.11 -16.35 -7.80
N ILE A 128 -6.19 -16.88 -6.58
CA ILE A 128 -5.68 -18.22 -6.23
C ILE A 128 -6.80 -19.20 -5.85
N ALA A 129 -7.98 -18.71 -5.48
CA ALA A 129 -9.15 -19.54 -5.21
C ALA A 129 -10.46 -18.77 -5.35
N THR A 130 -11.55 -19.51 -5.55
CA THR A 130 -12.93 -19.02 -5.45
C THR A 130 -13.70 -19.98 -4.56
N LEU A 131 -14.23 -19.46 -3.47
CA LEU A 131 -14.87 -20.21 -2.39
C LEU A 131 -16.39 -20.04 -2.51
N PRO A 132 -17.13 -21.08 -2.96
CA PRO A 132 -18.57 -21.02 -3.01
C PRO A 132 -19.18 -21.13 -1.61
N VAL A 133 -20.48 -20.86 -1.53
CA VAL A 133 -21.28 -21.19 -0.34
C VAL A 133 -21.17 -22.69 -0.05
N ASP A 134 -20.92 -23.03 1.20
CA ASP A 134 -21.00 -24.41 1.69
C ASP A 134 -22.34 -24.61 2.41
N PRO A 135 -23.32 -25.28 1.80
CA PRO A 135 -24.63 -25.47 2.40
C PRO A 135 -24.63 -26.53 3.51
N THR A 136 -23.53 -27.26 3.68
CA THR A 136 -23.39 -28.28 4.73
C THR A 136 -22.70 -27.75 5.98
N ASN A 137 -22.23 -26.51 5.92
CA ASN A 137 -21.51 -25.86 7.00
C ASN A 137 -22.47 -25.04 7.87
N ASP A 138 -22.90 -25.62 8.99
CA ASP A 138 -23.81 -25.00 9.96
C ASP A 138 -23.16 -23.86 10.77
N LEU A 139 -21.88 -23.53 10.53
CA LEU A 139 -21.19 -22.45 11.24
C LEU A 139 -21.83 -21.09 11.00
N ALA A 140 -22.57 -20.92 9.90
CA ALA A 140 -23.38 -19.74 9.67
C ALA A 140 -24.37 -19.46 10.82
N ASP A 141 -24.96 -20.51 11.40
CA ASP A 141 -25.94 -20.39 12.48
C ASP A 141 -25.31 -19.84 13.77
N ALA A 142 -24.01 -20.10 13.99
CA ALA A 142 -23.25 -19.53 15.10
C ALA A 142 -23.25 -17.99 15.08
N PHE A 143 -23.33 -17.40 13.87
CA PHE A 143 -23.37 -15.95 13.68
C PHE A 143 -24.81 -15.39 13.62
N GLY A 144 -25.82 -16.26 13.49
CA GLY A 144 -27.23 -15.87 13.38
C GLY A 144 -27.80 -15.22 14.64
N GLY A 145 -27.19 -15.45 15.81
CA GLY A 145 -27.64 -14.89 17.09
C GLY A 145 -27.31 -13.40 17.31
N PHE A 146 -26.44 -12.81 16.49
CA PHE A 146 -25.91 -11.45 16.70
C PHE A 146 -26.66 -10.35 15.94
N SER A 147 -27.55 -10.71 15.01
CA SER A 147 -28.24 -9.75 14.15
C SER A 147 -29.75 -9.93 14.23
N THR A 148 -30.48 -8.83 14.38
CA THR A 148 -31.95 -8.81 14.21
C THR A 148 -32.36 -8.80 12.74
N SER A 149 -31.41 -9.00 11.82
CA SER A 149 -31.65 -9.05 10.38
C SER A 149 -32.42 -10.32 9.98
N THR A 150 -33.33 -10.17 9.02
CA THR A 150 -34.03 -11.30 8.39
C THR A 150 -33.14 -12.07 7.42
N GLN A 151 -31.98 -11.54 7.04
CA GLN A 151 -31.05 -12.20 6.13
C GLN A 151 -30.18 -13.20 6.93
N PRO A 152 -30.08 -14.46 6.48
CA PRO A 152 -29.25 -15.44 7.16
C PRO A 152 -27.76 -15.11 6.96
N SER A 153 -26.96 -15.46 7.96
CA SER A 153 -25.52 -15.63 7.77
C SER A 153 -25.27 -16.80 6.83
N VAL A 154 -24.15 -16.78 6.10
CA VAL A 154 -23.80 -17.81 5.12
C VAL A 154 -22.32 -18.15 5.25
N ALA A 155 -22.01 -19.43 5.48
CA ALA A 155 -20.64 -19.94 5.48
C ALA A 155 -20.22 -20.31 4.06
N HIS A 156 -18.94 -20.16 3.76
CA HIS A 156 -18.35 -20.59 2.50
C HIS A 156 -17.41 -21.77 2.75
N THR A 157 -16.94 -22.37 1.66
CA THR A 157 -16.00 -23.49 1.72
C THR A 157 -14.77 -23.10 2.54
N ASP A 158 -14.37 -24.01 3.44
CA ASP A 158 -13.12 -23.89 4.19
C ASP A 158 -11.93 -23.72 3.25
N PHE A 159 -11.04 -22.82 3.63
CA PHE A 159 -9.82 -22.55 2.91
C PHE A 159 -8.63 -22.67 3.87
N TYR A 160 -8.09 -23.89 3.97
CA TYR A 160 -6.95 -24.26 4.79
C TYR A 160 -7.14 -23.93 6.28
N GLY A 161 -8.32 -24.28 6.82
CA GLY A 161 -8.68 -24.06 8.22
C GLY A 161 -9.20 -22.65 8.53
N LEU A 162 -9.32 -21.78 7.52
CA LEU A 162 -10.06 -20.52 7.62
C LEU A 162 -11.38 -20.64 6.86
N THR A 163 -12.49 -20.36 7.54
CA THR A 163 -13.81 -20.30 6.91
C THR A 163 -14.21 -18.83 6.70
N PRO A 164 -14.48 -18.40 5.46
CA PRO A 164 -15.14 -17.13 5.20
C PRO A 164 -16.63 -17.23 5.54
N ILE A 165 -17.13 -16.27 6.32
CA ILE A 165 -18.54 -16.18 6.69
C ILE A 165 -19.06 -14.79 6.31
N VAL A 166 -20.17 -14.78 5.60
CA VAL A 166 -20.90 -13.56 5.25
C VAL A 166 -22.04 -13.41 6.22
N ILE A 167 -22.02 -12.34 7.00
CA ILE A 167 -23.07 -12.01 7.97
C ILE A 167 -23.80 -10.73 7.54
N PRO A 168 -25.09 -10.58 7.87
CA PRO A 168 -25.76 -9.30 7.68
C PRO A 168 -25.18 -8.25 8.62
N GLY A 169 -24.91 -7.06 8.08
CA GLY A 169 -24.55 -5.90 8.86
C GLY A 169 -25.67 -5.46 9.82
N TRP A 170 -25.30 -4.72 10.86
CA TRP A 170 -26.20 -4.26 11.91
C TRP A 170 -26.02 -2.77 12.19
N GLY A 171 -27.08 -2.14 12.71
CA GLY A 171 -27.06 -0.72 13.10
C GLY A 171 -26.69 0.20 11.93
N GLU A 172 -25.64 1.00 12.12
CA GLU A 172 -25.14 1.97 11.13
C GLU A 172 -24.23 1.36 10.06
N THR A 173 -23.98 0.05 10.11
CA THR A 173 -23.17 -0.66 9.12
C THR A 173 -24.08 -1.55 8.26
N PRO A 174 -24.87 -0.99 7.34
CA PRO A 174 -25.73 -1.77 6.46
C PRO A 174 -24.88 -2.56 5.45
N GLY A 175 -25.45 -3.62 4.87
CA GLY A 175 -24.82 -4.43 3.83
C GLY A 175 -24.34 -5.79 4.32
N ARG A 176 -23.61 -6.52 3.47
CA ARG A 176 -23.05 -7.83 3.83
C ARG A 176 -21.64 -7.65 4.37
N CYS A 177 -21.33 -8.28 5.49
CA CYS A 177 -20.04 -8.23 6.14
C CYS A 177 -19.31 -9.56 5.98
N LEU A 178 -18.08 -9.51 5.50
CA LEU A 178 -17.19 -10.66 5.40
C LEU A 178 -16.35 -10.74 6.66
N VAL A 179 -16.32 -11.93 7.23
CA VAL A 179 -15.50 -12.30 8.38
C VAL A 179 -14.69 -13.54 7.98
N LEU A 180 -13.40 -13.56 8.33
CA LEU A 180 -12.57 -14.76 8.22
C LEU A 180 -12.32 -15.28 9.61
N THR A 181 -12.54 -16.57 9.82
CA THR A 181 -12.45 -17.15 11.16
C THR A 181 -11.85 -18.55 11.14
N PRO A 182 -11.02 -18.93 12.13
CA PRO A 182 -10.49 -20.28 12.24
C PRO A 182 -11.61 -21.31 12.42
N THR A 183 -11.68 -22.27 11.50
CA THR A 183 -12.72 -23.31 11.47
C THR A 183 -12.76 -24.14 12.73
N ALA A 184 -11.59 -24.48 13.29
CA ALA A 184 -11.47 -25.28 14.50
C ALA A 184 -11.93 -24.57 15.79
N GLY A 185 -12.04 -23.23 15.77
CA GLY A 185 -12.45 -22.42 16.91
C GLY A 185 -13.89 -21.95 16.85
N LEU A 186 -14.61 -22.32 15.79
CA LEU A 186 -16.02 -22.03 15.66
C LEU A 186 -16.84 -23.19 16.20
N ASP A 187 -17.54 -22.92 17.29
CA ASP A 187 -18.60 -23.78 17.74
C ASP A 187 -19.90 -22.95 17.81
N ALA A 188 -21.01 -23.53 17.35
CA ALA A 188 -22.30 -22.84 17.31
C ALA A 188 -22.89 -22.56 18.71
N ALA A 189 -22.28 -23.09 19.76
CA ALA A 189 -22.65 -22.89 21.15
C ALA A 189 -21.78 -21.83 21.87
N ALA A 190 -20.73 -21.33 21.22
CA ALA A 190 -19.76 -20.41 21.79
C ALA A 190 -20.27 -18.98 21.64
N ASN A 191 -20.20 -18.25 22.75
CA ASN A 191 -20.61 -16.84 22.80
C ASN A 191 -19.55 -15.88 22.22
N GLY A 192 -18.64 -16.37 21.38
CA GLY A 192 -17.55 -15.57 20.82
C GLY A 192 -16.82 -16.30 19.70
N TRP A 193 -16.38 -15.53 18.70
CA TRP A 193 -15.59 -15.98 17.57
C TRP A 193 -14.32 -15.15 17.46
N SER A 194 -13.26 -15.77 16.92
CA SER A 194 -12.04 -15.06 16.55
C SER A 194 -12.10 -14.69 15.07
N SER A 195 -11.61 -13.49 14.73
CA SER A 195 -11.40 -13.12 13.32
C SER A 195 -9.94 -12.92 12.98
N VAL A 196 -9.62 -13.29 11.74
CA VAL A 196 -8.36 -12.98 11.08
C VAL A 196 -8.59 -11.79 10.17
N GLY A 197 -7.79 -10.72 10.31
CA GLY A 197 -7.92 -9.52 9.49
C GLY A 197 -9.15 -8.65 9.79
N GLY A 198 -9.90 -8.99 10.85
CA GLY A 198 -11.09 -8.28 11.28
C GLY A 198 -12.35 -8.61 10.48
N MET A 199 -13.30 -7.68 10.50
CA MET A 199 -14.57 -7.76 9.79
C MET A 199 -14.74 -6.48 8.97
N ASN A 200 -15.17 -6.63 7.72
CA ASN A 200 -15.44 -5.49 6.85
C ASN A 200 -16.77 -5.67 6.15
N CYS A 201 -17.50 -4.58 5.92
CA CYS A 201 -18.82 -4.62 5.31
C CYS A 201 -18.83 -3.93 3.96
N GLU A 202 -19.78 -4.31 3.13
CA GLU A 202 -20.09 -3.59 1.90
C GLU A 202 -20.43 -2.13 2.21
N ALA A 203 -20.00 -1.23 1.33
CA ALA A 203 -20.28 0.19 1.43
C ALA A 203 -20.64 0.74 0.04
N GLY A 204 -21.94 0.79 -0.27
CA GLY A 204 -22.40 1.20 -1.60
C GLY A 204 -21.89 0.27 -2.69
N SER A 205 -21.06 0.78 -3.61
CA SER A 205 -20.44 0.00 -4.69
C SER A 205 -19.18 -0.75 -4.27
N PHE A 206 -18.70 -0.58 -3.04
CA PHE A 206 -17.53 -1.28 -2.55
C PHE A 206 -17.94 -2.64 -1.97
N SER A 207 -17.42 -3.71 -2.56
CA SER A 207 -17.55 -5.06 -2.03
C SER A 207 -16.90 -5.18 -0.66
N SER A 208 -17.48 -6.01 0.18
CA SER A 208 -16.83 -6.43 1.42
C SER A 208 -15.55 -7.21 1.10
N SER A 209 -14.47 -6.88 1.81
CA SER A 209 -13.20 -7.58 1.68
C SER A 209 -12.40 -7.58 2.97
N VAL A 210 -11.67 -8.66 3.21
CA VAL A 210 -10.76 -8.80 4.34
C VAL A 210 -9.37 -9.09 3.79
N GLN A 211 -8.36 -8.35 4.27
CA GLN A 211 -6.98 -8.51 3.85
C GLN A 211 -6.06 -8.53 5.06
N PHE A 212 -5.03 -9.35 4.99
CA PHE A 212 -4.05 -9.47 6.05
C PHE A 212 -2.73 -9.97 5.48
N ILE A 213 -1.68 -9.78 6.28
CA ILE A 213 -0.38 -10.39 6.05
C ILE A 213 -0.31 -11.61 6.96
N VAL A 214 0.09 -12.76 6.40
CA VAL A 214 0.25 -13.98 7.18
C VAL A 214 1.33 -13.77 8.25
N SER A 215 0.95 -13.98 9.50
CA SER A 215 1.87 -14.04 10.64
C SER A 215 1.33 -15.02 11.71
N ALA A 216 2.22 -15.47 12.58
CA ALA A 216 1.87 -16.32 13.72
C ALA A 216 1.01 -15.60 14.78
N ASP A 217 1.03 -14.26 14.81
CA ASP A 217 0.44 -13.47 15.91
C ASP A 217 -1.07 -13.27 15.78
N TYR A 218 -1.65 -13.49 14.60
CA TYR A 218 -3.06 -13.16 14.30
C TYR A 218 -4.04 -14.33 14.35
N GLY A 219 -3.72 -15.38 15.11
CA GLY A 219 -4.62 -16.53 15.26
C GLY A 219 -4.85 -17.32 13.96
N ILE A 220 -3.91 -17.21 13.00
CA ILE A 220 -3.97 -17.89 11.72
C ILE A 220 -3.66 -19.39 11.93
N PRO A 221 -4.53 -20.31 11.45
CA PRO A 221 -4.34 -21.75 11.57
C PRO A 221 -2.98 -22.23 11.07
N ALA A 222 -2.43 -23.27 11.69
CA ALA A 222 -1.17 -23.86 11.27
C ALA A 222 -1.23 -24.38 9.83
N GLU A 223 -2.32 -25.05 9.45
CA GLU A 223 -2.54 -25.55 8.08
C GLU A 223 -2.44 -24.42 7.04
N PHE A 224 -3.00 -23.25 7.36
CA PHE A 224 -2.93 -22.08 6.50
C PHE A 224 -1.49 -21.58 6.34
N ARG A 225 -0.73 -21.51 7.45
CA ARG A 225 0.67 -21.06 7.47
C ARG A 225 1.62 -22.05 6.81
N ASP A 226 1.29 -23.34 6.82
CA ASP A 226 2.05 -24.36 6.09
C ASP A 226 1.92 -24.16 4.56
N ARG A 227 0.79 -23.61 4.10
CA ARG A 227 0.54 -23.35 2.68
C ARG A 227 1.02 -21.98 2.21
N PHE A 228 0.90 -20.97 3.07
CA PHE A 228 1.26 -19.58 2.81
C PHE A 228 2.31 -19.13 3.84
N PRO A 229 3.57 -18.92 3.44
CA PRO A 229 4.63 -18.50 4.34
C PRO A 229 4.31 -17.19 5.08
N ASP A 230 5.05 -16.94 6.16
CA ASP A 230 5.00 -15.65 6.84
C ASP A 230 5.30 -14.52 5.84
N ARG A 231 4.59 -13.40 6.02
CA ARG A 231 4.61 -12.21 5.16
C ARG A 231 3.90 -12.31 3.82
N THR A 232 3.25 -13.43 3.48
CA THR A 232 2.34 -13.49 2.32
C THR A 232 1.16 -12.56 2.53
N ALA A 233 0.85 -11.72 1.54
CA ALA A 233 -0.27 -10.79 1.58
C ALA A 233 -1.48 -11.41 0.86
N LEU A 234 -2.57 -11.63 1.59
CA LEU A 234 -3.79 -12.21 1.05
C LEU A 234 -4.98 -11.28 1.21
N ARG A 235 -5.90 -11.35 0.25
CA ARG A 235 -7.17 -10.63 0.26
C ARG A 235 -8.31 -11.56 -0.14
N PHE A 236 -9.37 -11.54 0.65
CA PHE A 236 -10.63 -12.23 0.40
C PHE A 236 -11.67 -11.18 0.05
N VAL A 237 -12.35 -11.33 -1.09
CA VAL A 237 -13.36 -10.36 -1.57
C VAL A 237 -14.67 -11.07 -1.84
N LEU A 238 -15.76 -10.50 -1.36
CA LEU A 238 -17.10 -10.97 -1.69
C LEU A 238 -17.48 -10.52 -3.10
N GLU A 239 -17.61 -11.48 -4.01
CA GLU A 239 -18.05 -11.27 -5.39
C GLU A 239 -19.35 -12.04 -5.64
N GLY A 240 -20.46 -11.31 -5.74
CA GLY A 240 -21.78 -11.94 -5.83
C GLY A 240 -22.07 -12.77 -4.58
N SER A 241 -22.11 -14.10 -4.73
CA SER A 241 -22.33 -15.08 -3.66
C SER A 241 -21.11 -15.93 -3.32
N SER A 242 -19.94 -15.63 -3.90
CA SER A 242 -18.70 -16.37 -3.65
C SER A 242 -17.63 -15.45 -3.08
N VAL A 243 -16.67 -16.02 -2.37
CA VAL A 243 -15.49 -15.27 -1.91
C VAL A 243 -14.29 -15.61 -2.79
N VAL A 244 -13.70 -14.59 -3.39
CA VAL A 244 -12.49 -14.71 -4.21
C VAL A 244 -11.27 -14.45 -3.33
N VAL A 245 -10.31 -15.37 -3.38
CA VAL A 245 -9.04 -15.26 -2.66
C VAL A 245 -7.95 -14.84 -3.63
N MET A 246 -7.22 -13.80 -3.25
CA MET A 246 -6.15 -13.22 -4.05
C MET A 246 -4.85 -13.16 -3.26
N ASP A 247 -3.75 -13.41 -3.96
CA ASP A 247 -2.37 -13.20 -3.49
C ASP A 247 -1.84 -11.88 -4.05
N GLY A 248 -1.49 -10.97 -3.15
CA GLY A 248 -0.92 -9.67 -3.46
C GLY A 248 0.54 -9.53 -3.04
N THR A 249 1.23 -10.66 -2.76
CA THR A 249 2.64 -10.63 -2.38
C THR A 249 3.46 -10.08 -3.55
N PRO A 250 4.25 -9.00 -3.35
CA PRO A 250 5.10 -8.48 -4.42
C PRO A 250 6.12 -9.55 -4.84
N GLU A 251 6.27 -9.75 -6.15
CA GLU A 251 7.28 -10.63 -6.76
C GLU A 251 8.72 -10.13 -6.53
#